data_AF-A0A379W019-F1
#
_entry.id   AF-A0A379W019-F1
#
_cell.length_a   1.000
_cell.length_b   1.000
_cell.length_c   1.000
_cell.angle_alpha   90.00
_cell.angle_beta   90.00
_cell.angle_gamma   90.00
#
_symmetry.space_group_name_H-M   'P 1'
#
loop_
_entity.id
_entity.type
_entity.pdbx_description
1 polymer ?
#
loop_
_entity_poly.entity_id
_entity_poly.type
_entity_poly.pdbx_seq_one_letter_code
_entity_poly.pdbx_strand_id
1 'polypeptide(L)'
;MLAFLNQVRKPTLDLPLDVRRKMWFKPFMQSYLVVFIGYLTMYLIRKNFNIAQNDMISTYGLSMTELGMIGLGFSITYGVGKTLVSYYADGKNTKQFLPFMLILSAICMLGFSASMGAGSTSLFLMIAFYALSGFFQSTGGSCSYSTITK
;
A
#
# COMPACT_ATOMS: atom_id res chain seq x y z
N MET A 1 -21.25 8.14 -2.11
CA MET A 1 -20.20 7.20 -2.57
C MET A 1 -19.15 8.02 -3.31
N LEU A 2 -17.88 7.96 -2.91
CA LEU A 2 -16.81 8.89 -3.34
C LEU A 2 -16.68 8.94 -4.88
N ALA A 3 -17.08 10.07 -5.48
CA ALA A 3 -17.21 10.24 -6.94
C ALA A 3 -15.89 10.07 -7.72
N PHE A 4 -14.73 10.22 -7.07
CA PHE A 4 -13.43 10.03 -7.70
C PHE A 4 -13.14 8.55 -8.05
N LEU A 5 -13.69 7.60 -7.31
CA LEU A 5 -13.44 6.17 -7.54
C LEU A 5 -14.15 5.61 -8.79
N ASN A 6 -14.98 6.41 -9.47
CA ASN A 6 -15.69 5.99 -10.67
C ASN A 6 -14.72 5.80 -11.84
N GLN A 7 -14.78 4.61 -12.45
CA GLN A 7 -13.93 4.25 -13.57
C GLN A 7 -14.47 4.90 -14.85
N VAL A 8 -13.77 5.92 -15.37
CA VAL A 8 -14.04 6.49 -16.70
C VAL A 8 -13.24 5.69 -17.73
N ARG A 9 -13.89 4.76 -18.44
CA ARG A 9 -13.27 4.10 -19.60
C ARG A 9 -13.09 5.13 -20.71
N LYS A 10 -11.84 5.43 -21.06
CA LYS A 10 -11.53 6.19 -22.28
C LYS A 10 -11.66 5.23 -23.47
N PRO A 11 -12.42 5.59 -24.53
CA PRO A 11 -12.60 4.72 -25.68
C PRO A 11 -11.26 4.40 -26.35
N THR A 12 -11.14 3.19 -26.90
CA THR A 12 -9.98 2.78 -27.69
C THR A 12 -9.91 3.65 -28.94
N LEU A 13 -8.82 4.39 -29.09
CA LEU A 13 -8.54 5.17 -30.29
C LEU A 13 -8.32 4.20 -31.45
N ASP A 14 -9.20 4.23 -32.45
CA ASP A 14 -9.12 3.42 -33.66
C ASP A 14 -8.04 4.00 -34.60
N LEU A 15 -6.78 3.76 -34.23
CA LEU A 15 -5.61 4.28 -34.93
C LEU A 15 -4.92 3.20 -35.78
N PRO A 16 -4.39 3.55 -36.97
CA PRO A 16 -3.55 2.67 -37.76
C PRO A 16 -2.36 2.14 -36.94
N LEU A 17 -1.95 0.88 -37.19
CA LEU A 17 -0.90 0.19 -36.44
C LEU A 17 0.42 0.98 -36.35
N ASP A 18 0.77 1.72 -37.41
CA ASP A 18 2.00 2.49 -37.51
C ASP A 18 2.00 3.73 -36.61
N VAL A 19 0.84 4.39 -36.49
CA VAL A 19 0.64 5.53 -35.60
C VAL A 19 0.64 5.06 -34.14
N ARG A 20 -0.02 3.93 -33.86
CA ARG A 20 -0.04 3.33 -32.52
C ARG A 20 1.35 2.94 -32.03
N ARG A 21 2.21 2.39 -32.91
CA ARG A 21 3.61 2.04 -32.60
C ARG A 21 4.53 3.25 -32.38
N LYS A 22 4.16 4.44 -32.84
CA LYS A 22 4.89 5.67 -32.52
C LYS A 22 4.40 6.29 -31.20
N MET A 23 3.13 6.10 -30.86
CA MET A 23 2.50 6.71 -29.68
C MET A 23 2.56 5.85 -28.41
N TRP A 24 2.89 4.56 -28.49
CA TRP A 24 2.79 3.64 -27.34
C TRP A 24 3.73 3.97 -26.17
N PHE A 25 4.93 4.51 -26.45
CA PHE A 25 5.99 4.61 -25.44
C PHE A 25 5.64 5.60 -24.31
N LYS A 26 5.05 6.76 -24.65
CA LYS A 26 4.73 7.80 -23.66
C LYS A 26 3.65 7.35 -22.66
N PRO A 27 2.48 6.83 -23.09
CA PRO A 27 1.47 6.28 -22.17
C PRO A 27 1.98 5.06 -21.38
N PHE A 28 2.77 4.20 -22.02
CA PHE A 28 3.39 3.06 -21.34
C PHE A 28 4.30 3.51 -20.20
N MET A 29 5.23 4.43 -20.47
CA MET A 29 6.14 4.96 -19.46
C MET A 29 5.40 5.66 -18.32
N GLN A 30 4.31 6.37 -18.59
CA GLN A 30 3.48 6.99 -17.55
C GLN A 30 2.86 5.93 -16.62
N SER A 31 2.20 4.91 -17.18
CA SER A 31 1.61 3.83 -16.38
C SER A 31 2.67 3.02 -15.63
N TYR A 32 3.80 2.74 -16.29
CA TYR A 32 4.93 2.01 -15.70
C TYR A 32 5.53 2.76 -14.51
N LEU A 33 5.82 4.06 -14.65
CA LEU A 33 6.39 4.87 -13.58
C LEU A 33 5.44 4.99 -12.38
N VAL A 34 4.14 5.12 -12.62
CA VAL A 34 3.13 5.15 -11.54
C VAL A 34 3.16 3.84 -10.74
N VAL A 35 3.16 2.70 -11.42
CA VAL A 35 3.25 1.39 -10.76
C VAL A 35 4.59 1.21 -10.06
N PHE A 36 5.69 1.56 -10.73
CA PHE A 36 7.04 1.43 -10.18
C PHE A 36 7.23 2.23 -8.90
N ILE A 37 6.89 3.52 -8.93
CA ILE A 37 7.02 4.42 -7.77
C ILE A 37 6.05 4.00 -6.66
N GLY A 38 4.81 3.62 -7.00
CA GLY A 38 3.84 3.13 -6.04
C GLY A 38 4.35 1.88 -5.29
N TYR A 39 4.88 0.91 -6.03
CA TYR A 39 5.43 -0.32 -5.45
C TYR A 39 6.69 -0.05 -4.61
N LEU A 40 7.57 0.83 -5.08
CA LEU A 40 8.76 1.25 -4.35
C LEU A 40 8.38 1.90 -3.00
N THR A 41 7.38 2.76 -3.01
CA THR A 41 6.87 3.44 -1.80
C THR A 41 6.27 2.45 -0.81
N MET A 42 5.56 1.42 -1.28
CA MET A 42 5.06 0.35 -0.40
C MET A 42 6.19 -0.39 0.32
N TYR A 43 7.28 -0.68 -0.40
CA TYR A 43 8.43 -1.35 0.21
C TYR A 43 9.15 -0.46 1.22
N LEU A 44 9.25 0.85 0.97
CA LEU A 44 9.81 1.81 1.92
C LEU A 44 9.05 1.79 3.24
N ILE A 45 7.72 1.85 3.20
CA ILE A 45 6.87 1.79 4.41
C ILE A 45 7.06 0.46 5.14
N ARG A 46 7.12 -0.67 4.43
CA ARG A 46 7.25 -2.00 5.04
C ARG A 46 8.62 -2.25 5.65
N LYS A 47 9.69 -1.83 4.98
CA LYS A 47 11.07 -2.05 5.46
C LYS A 47 11.44 -1.11 6.60
N ASN A 48 10.77 0.04 6.74
CA ASN A 48 10.99 0.98 7.84
C ASN A 48 10.93 0.29 9.23
N PHE A 49 9.92 -0.54 9.49
CA PHE A 49 9.80 -1.27 10.76
C PHE A 49 10.96 -2.23 11.02
N ASN A 50 11.43 -2.95 10.01
CA ASN A 50 12.55 -3.90 10.17
C ASN A 50 13.85 -3.19 10.58
N ILE A 51 14.04 -1.94 10.12
CA ILE A 51 15.19 -1.11 10.51
C ILE A 51 14.99 -0.59 11.93
N ALA A 52 13.78 -0.11 12.24
CA ALA A 52 13.45 0.47 13.54
C ALA A 52 13.45 -0.55 14.69
N GLN A 53 13.32 -1.86 14.42
CA GLN A 53 13.29 -2.90 15.45
C GLN A 53 14.48 -2.83 16.42
N ASN A 54 15.70 -2.58 15.92
CA ASN A 54 16.89 -2.49 16.78
C ASN A 54 16.80 -1.30 17.73
N ASP A 55 16.42 -0.14 17.22
CA ASP A 55 16.26 1.09 18.01
C ASP A 55 15.11 0.98 19.02
N MET A 56 14.08 0.22 18.67
CA MET A 56 12.94 -0.07 19.54
C MET A 56 13.33 -0.93 20.74
N ILE A 57 14.24 -1.89 20.56
CA ILE A 57 14.78 -2.70 21.65
C ILE A 57 15.67 -1.84 22.55
N SER A 58 16.58 -1.05 21.96
CA SER A 58 17.55 -0.26 22.73
C SER A 58 16.93 0.92 23.48
N THR A 59 15.91 1.57 22.91
CA THR A 59 15.34 2.81 23.45
C THR A 59 14.12 2.56 24.33
N TYR A 60 13.28 1.59 23.95
CA TYR A 60 12.01 1.32 24.63
C TYR A 60 12.01 -0.01 25.39
N GLY A 61 13.09 -0.78 25.34
CA GLY A 61 13.23 -2.04 26.07
C GLY A 61 12.29 -3.15 25.59
N LEU A 62 11.75 -3.03 24.36
CA LEU A 62 10.79 -3.99 23.81
C LEU A 62 11.45 -5.36 23.62
N SER A 63 10.72 -6.42 23.98
CA SER A 63 11.15 -7.80 23.77
C SER A 63 10.99 -8.25 22.32
N MET A 64 11.75 -9.28 21.93
CA MET A 64 11.61 -9.90 20.60
C MET A 64 10.20 -10.47 20.36
N THR A 65 9.55 -10.96 21.42
CA THR A 65 8.17 -11.47 21.36
C THR A 65 7.18 -10.36 21.02
N GLU A 66 7.34 -9.18 21.63
CA GLU A 66 6.50 -8.01 21.39
C GLU A 66 6.63 -7.46 19.97
N LEU A 67 7.87 -7.38 19.46
CA LEU A 67 8.12 -7.04 18.05
C LEU A 67 7.54 -8.09 17.10
N GLY A 68 7.62 -9.37 17.47
CA GLY A 68 7.01 -10.48 16.74
C GLY A 68 5.49 -10.35 16.65
N MET A 69 4.82 -9.95 17.74
CA MET A 69 3.37 -9.71 17.76
C MET A 69 2.95 -8.58 16.82
N ILE A 70 3.73 -7.49 16.74
CA ILE A 70 3.48 -6.40 15.78
C ILE A 70 3.60 -6.92 14.35
N GLY A 71 4.65 -7.67 14.04
CA GLY A 71 4.85 -8.29 12.72
C GLY A 71 3.74 -9.28 12.34
N LEU A 72 3.28 -10.09 13.30
CA LEU A 72 2.16 -11.02 13.12
C LEU A 72 0.87 -10.28 12.75
N GLY A 73 0.56 -9.20 13.47
CA GLY A 73 -0.62 -8.37 13.20
C GLY A 73 -0.63 -7.87 11.76
N PHE A 74 0.50 -7.39 11.25
CA PHE A 74 0.67 -7.01 9.86
C PHE A 74 0.44 -8.17 8.89
N SER A 75 1.03 -9.35 9.13
CA SER A 75 0.88 -10.49 8.22
C SER A 75 -0.57 -10.97 8.12
N ILE A 76 -1.30 -11.02 9.24
CA ILE A 76 -2.71 -11.42 9.26
C ILE A 76 -3.57 -10.43 8.48
N THR A 77 -3.47 -9.14 8.80
CA THR A 77 -4.28 -8.10 8.12
C THR A 77 -3.90 -7.92 6.66
N TYR A 78 -2.63 -8.14 6.30
CA TYR A 78 -2.20 -8.15 4.91
C TYR A 78 -2.81 -9.33 4.14
N GLY A 79 -2.82 -10.52 4.74
CA GLY A 79 -3.46 -11.71 4.15
C GLY A 79 -4.95 -11.53 3.93
N VAL A 80 -5.67 -11.08 4.95
CA VAL A 80 -7.12 -10.80 4.88
C VAL A 80 -7.43 -9.61 3.97
N GLY A 81 -6.63 -8.54 4.04
CA GLY A 81 -6.79 -7.36 3.20
C GLY A 81 -6.62 -7.70 1.71
N LYS A 82 -5.70 -8.63 1.40
CA LYS A 82 -5.46 -9.04 0.01
C LYS A 82 -6.70 -9.63 -0.62
N THR A 83 -7.57 -10.34 0.12
CA THR A 83 -8.81 -10.88 -0.43
C THR A 83 -9.91 -9.83 -0.45
N LEU A 84 -10.23 -9.22 0.70
CA LEU A 84 -11.36 -8.30 0.83
C LEU A 84 -11.17 -7.01 0.03
N VAL A 85 -9.99 -6.39 0.13
CA VAL A 85 -9.75 -5.10 -0.48
C VAL A 85 -9.44 -5.25 -1.97
N SER A 86 -8.82 -6.35 -2.40
CA SER A 86 -8.69 -6.63 -3.84
C SER A 86 -10.05 -6.88 -4.49
N TYR A 87 -10.95 -7.61 -3.82
CA TYR A 87 -12.32 -7.80 -4.31
C TYR A 87 -13.07 -6.46 -4.40
N TYR A 88 -12.94 -5.60 -3.40
CA TYR A 88 -13.54 -4.26 -3.41
C TYR A 88 -12.91 -3.29 -4.43
N ALA A 89 -11.63 -3.46 -4.72
CA ALA A 89 -10.92 -2.68 -5.72
C ALA A 89 -11.28 -3.10 -7.15
N ASP A 90 -11.77 -4.32 -7.35
CA ASP A 90 -12.20 -4.78 -8.66
C ASP A 90 -13.49 -4.04 -9.07
N GLY A 91 -13.48 -3.49 -10.29
CA GLY A 91 -14.53 -2.59 -10.79
C GLY A 91 -14.38 -1.11 -10.38
N LYS A 92 -13.37 -0.74 -9.58
CA LYS A 92 -13.07 0.67 -9.26
C LYS A 92 -11.87 1.21 -10.03
N ASN A 93 -11.72 2.53 -10.03
CA ASN A 93 -10.57 3.20 -10.63
C ASN A 93 -9.27 2.91 -9.86
N THR A 94 -8.57 1.84 -10.23
CA THR A 94 -7.31 1.39 -9.61
C THR A 94 -6.21 2.44 -9.63
N LYS A 95 -6.23 3.36 -10.61
CA LYS A 95 -5.26 4.47 -10.74
C LYS A 95 -5.35 5.46 -9.57
N GLN A 96 -6.53 5.62 -8.98
CA GLN A 96 -6.74 6.52 -7.84
C GLN A 96 -6.88 5.76 -6.51
N PHE A 97 -7.34 4.51 -6.55
CA PHE A 97 -7.48 3.67 -5.37
C PHE A 97 -6.11 3.29 -4.75
N LEU A 98 -5.12 2.95 -5.59
CA LEU A 98 -3.77 2.60 -5.14
C LEU A 98 -3.09 3.73 -4.34
N PRO A 99 -2.97 4.98 -4.85
CA PRO A 99 -2.35 6.06 -4.09
C PRO A 99 -3.16 6.46 -2.85
N PHE A 100 -4.49 6.36 -2.89
CA PHE A 100 -5.34 6.63 -1.71
C PHE A 100 -5.03 5.66 -0.55
N MET A 101 -4.94 4.36 -0.84
CA MET A 101 -4.59 3.35 0.16
C MET A 101 -3.16 3.51 0.68
N LEU A 102 -2.24 3.94 -0.17
CA LEU A 102 -0.87 4.27 0.21
C LEU A 102 -0.78 5.44 1.19
N ILE A 103 -1.51 6.52 0.91
CA ILE A 103 -1.55 7.68 1.81
C ILE A 103 -2.13 7.27 3.17
N LEU A 104 -3.19 6.46 3.17
CA LEU A 104 -3.79 5.99 4.42
C LEU A 104 -2.85 5.08 5.22
N SER A 105 -2.08 4.22 4.54
CA SER A 105 -1.01 3.44 5.16
C SER A 105 0.11 4.32 5.74
N ALA A 106 0.50 5.39 5.05
CA ALA A 106 1.49 6.34 5.55
C ALA A 106 1.00 7.06 6.82
N ILE A 107 -0.26 7.50 6.85
CA ILE A 107 -0.88 8.09 8.05
C ILE A 107 -0.87 7.08 9.22
N CYS A 108 -1.15 5.80 8.95
CA CYS A 108 -1.07 4.76 9.96
C CYS A 108 0.37 4.59 10.49
N MET A 109 1.40 4.70 9.65
CA MET A 109 2.80 4.67 10.11
C MET A 109 3.18 5.91 10.93
N LEU A 110 2.65 7.08 10.60
CA LEU A 110 2.85 8.27 11.43
C LEU A 110 2.18 8.10 12.81
N GLY A 111 0.97 7.51 12.83
CA GLY A 111 0.29 7.13 14.07
C GLY A 111 1.06 6.10 14.89
N PHE A 112 1.65 5.10 14.23
CA PHE A 112 2.56 4.13 14.85
C PHE A 112 3.71 4.84 15.54
N SER A 113 4.40 5.74 14.84
CA SER A 113 5.52 6.52 15.39
C SER A 113 5.10 7.39 16.58
N ALA A 114 3.94 8.04 16.52
CA ALA A 114 3.41 8.83 17.63
C ALA A 114 2.99 7.98 18.84
N SER A 115 2.64 6.71 18.62
CA SER A 115 2.25 5.77 19.67
C SER A 115 3.42 5.04 20.35
N MET A 116 4.67 5.30 19.93
CA MET A 116 5.85 4.64 20.49
C MET A 116 6.07 5.05 21.96
N GLY A 117 6.11 4.05 22.84
CA GLY A 117 6.30 4.24 24.28
C GLY A 117 6.55 2.91 25.01
N ALA A 118 6.95 3.00 26.27
CA ALA A 118 7.30 1.84 27.10
C ALA A 118 6.10 1.19 27.83
N GLY A 119 4.87 1.62 27.53
CA GLY A 119 3.65 1.11 28.16
C GLY A 119 3.00 -0.04 27.39
N SER A 120 2.18 -0.84 28.09
CA SER A 120 1.33 -1.87 27.49
C SER A 120 0.29 -1.28 26.52
N THR A 121 -0.23 -0.08 26.79
CA THR A 121 -1.12 0.65 25.89
C THR A 121 -0.44 1.06 24.58
N SER A 122 0.82 1.52 24.64
CA SER A 122 1.59 1.86 23.43
C SER A 122 1.82 0.65 22.54
N LEU A 123 2.13 -0.51 23.13
CA LEU A 123 2.30 -1.74 22.37
C LEU A 123 1.02 -2.15 21.62
N PHE A 124 -0.15 -2.07 22.27
CA PHE A 124 -1.42 -2.36 21.61
C PHE A 124 -1.70 -1.39 20.45
N LEU A 125 -1.46 -0.09 20.64
CA LEU A 125 -1.62 0.91 19.58
C LEU A 125 -0.66 0.67 18.41
N MET A 126 0.59 0.31 18.71
CA MET A 126 1.59 -0.03 17.70
C MET A 126 1.17 -1.26 16.88
N ILE A 127 0.67 -2.32 17.52
CA ILE A 127 0.10 -3.47 16.82
C ILE A 127 -1.07 -3.02 15.93
N ALA A 128 -2.00 -2.22 16.47
CA ALA A 128 -3.19 -1.79 15.74
C ALA A 128 -2.85 -0.93 14.51
N PHE A 129 -1.98 0.08 14.64
CA PHE A 129 -1.56 0.95 13.53
C PHE A 129 -0.73 0.20 12.49
N TYR A 130 0.17 -0.71 12.92
CA TYR A 130 0.98 -1.50 12.00
C TYR A 130 0.12 -2.53 11.24
N ALA A 131 -0.82 -3.18 11.93
CA ALA A 131 -1.80 -4.08 11.33
C ALA A 131 -2.71 -3.35 10.34
N LEU A 132 -3.21 -2.16 10.69
CA LEU A 132 -4.05 -1.35 9.81
C LEU A 132 -3.28 -0.89 8.55
N SER A 133 -2.00 -0.51 8.72
CA SER A 133 -1.11 -0.24 7.59
C SER A 133 -0.95 -1.46 6.66
N GLY A 134 -0.84 -2.66 7.22
CA GLY A 134 -0.81 -3.92 6.45
C GLY A 134 -2.07 -4.17 5.64
N PHE A 135 -3.24 -3.88 6.21
CA PHE A 135 -4.53 -3.97 5.51
C PHE A 135 -4.56 -3.06 4.28
N PHE A 136 -4.16 -1.79 4.41
CA PHE A 136 -4.16 -0.85 3.28
C PHE A 136 -3.11 -1.17 2.22
N GLN A 137 -1.92 -1.65 2.63
CA GLN A 137 -0.85 -2.04 1.70
C GLN A 137 -1.16 -3.32 0.89
N SER A 138 -2.10 -4.15 1.34
CA SER A 138 -2.45 -5.41 0.66
C SER A 138 -2.93 -5.24 -0.78
N THR A 139 -3.44 -4.06 -1.12
CA THR A 139 -3.99 -3.71 -2.44
C THR A 139 -2.94 -3.47 -3.51
N GLY A 140 -1.68 -3.30 -3.11
CA GLY A 140 -0.58 -2.87 -3.96
C GLY A 140 -0.35 -3.68 -5.21
N GLY A 141 -0.16 -4.99 -5.04
CA GLY A 141 0.13 -5.89 -6.15
C GLY A 141 -1.05 -6.00 -7.13
N SER A 142 -2.25 -6.23 -6.60
CA SER A 142 -3.46 -6.44 -7.39
C SER A 142 -3.86 -5.19 -8.21
N CYS A 143 -3.78 -4.01 -7.60
CA CYS A 143 -4.13 -2.75 -8.26
C CYS A 143 -3.07 -2.30 -9.27
N SER A 144 -1.79 -2.63 -9.02
CA SER A 144 -0.69 -2.36 -9.97
C SER A 144 -0.85 -3.15 -11.27
N TYR A 145 -1.20 -4.44 -11.17
CA TYR A 145 -1.48 -5.27 -12.35
C TYR A 145 -2.69 -4.74 -13.14
N SER A 146 -3.76 -4.37 -12.44
CA SER A 146 -4.96 -3.81 -13.05
C SER A 146 -4.71 -2.45 -13.72
N THR A 147 -3.68 -1.70 -13.31
CA THR A 147 -3.34 -0.40 -13.91
C THR A 147 -2.60 -0.54 -15.24
N ILE A 148 -1.91 -1.66 -15.45
CA ILE A 148 -1.19 -1.95 -16.70
C ILE A 148 -2.12 -2.62 -17.72
N THR A 149 -3.08 -3.43 -17.24
CA THR A 149 -3.98 -4.22 -18.09
C THR A 149 -5.30 -3.54 -18.43
N LYS A 150 -5.74 -2.50 -17.69
CA LYS A 150 -6.97 -1.74 -17.92
C LYS A 150 -6.71 -0.26 -18.28
#